data_AF-A0A9X2MHU9-F1
#
_entry.id   AF-A0A9X2MHU9-F1
#
_cell.length_a   1.000
_cell.length_b   1.000
_cell.length_c   1.000
_cell.angle_alpha   90.00
_cell.angle_beta   90.00
_cell.angle_gamma   90.00
#
_symmetry.space_group_name_H-M   'P 1'
#
loop_
_entity.id
_entity.type
_entity.pdbx_description
1 polymer ?
#
loop_
_entity_poly.entity_id
_entity_poly.type
_entity_poly.pdbx_seq_one_letter_code
_entity_poly.pdbx_strand_id
1 'polypeptide(L)'
;MEADGYSLDDKRSKIEENDIPDIIERFNNLEGEKDRKRTKKSFFVPKAEIAENHYDLSINRYKEIKYEEIEYEKPEVILDEIKDLEEEIDKALEKLERMI
;
A
#
# COMPACT_ATOMS: atom_id res chain seq x y z
N MET A 1 5.72 2.06 11.58
CA MET A 1 4.82 3.16 11.96
C MET A 1 4.33 3.80 10.68
N GLU A 2 3.02 3.99 10.55
CA GLU A 2 2.35 4.63 9.42
C GLU A 2 1.78 5.99 9.82
N ALA A 3 1.23 6.11 11.03
CA ALA A 3 0.73 7.38 11.57
C ALA A 3 1.13 7.57 13.03
N ASP A 4 1.45 8.80 13.41
CA ASP A 4 1.86 9.20 14.76
C ASP A 4 0.75 9.97 15.52
N GLY A 5 -0.48 9.97 15.01
CA GLY A 5 -1.58 10.77 15.55
C GLY A 5 -1.61 12.21 15.06
N TYR A 6 -0.77 12.58 14.09
CA TYR A 6 -0.77 13.90 13.46
C TYR A 6 -0.83 13.83 11.94
N SER A 7 -1.42 14.86 11.32
CA SER A 7 -1.42 15.03 9.87
C SER A 7 0.00 15.26 9.34
N LEU A 8 0.22 14.89 8.08
CA LEU A 8 1.51 15.04 7.39
C LEU A 8 1.77 16.46 6.86
N ASP A 9 0.78 17.35 6.94
CA ASP A 9 0.93 18.75 6.54
C ASP A 9 1.64 19.57 7.63
N ASP A 10 2.13 20.76 7.26
CA ASP A 10 2.87 21.64 8.18
C ASP A 10 2.08 22.01 9.45
N LYS A 11 0.75 21.96 9.37
CA LYS A 11 -0.13 22.27 10.50
C LYS A 11 -0.08 21.21 11.58
N ARG A 12 0.33 19.97 11.25
CA ARG A 12 0.47 18.85 12.20
C ARG A 12 -0.75 18.79 13.12
N SER A 13 -1.94 18.80 12.53
CA SER A 13 -3.20 18.73 13.25
C SER A 13 -3.39 17.31 13.77
N LYS A 14 -4.03 17.16 14.94
CA LYS A 14 -4.28 15.84 15.51
C LYS A 14 -5.25 15.06 14.61
N ILE A 15 -4.93 13.79 14.35
CA ILE A 15 -5.78 12.85 13.62
C ILE A 15 -6.07 11.62 14.48
N GLU A 16 -7.06 10.82 14.07
CA GLU A 16 -7.46 9.60 14.79
C GLU A 16 -6.47 8.46 14.59
N GLU A 17 -5.82 8.40 13.42
CA GLU A 17 -4.84 7.35 13.10
C GLU A 17 -3.55 7.53 13.92
N ASN A 18 -3.30 6.61 14.85
CA ASN A 18 -2.11 6.66 15.70
C ASN A 18 -1.59 5.25 16.04
N ASP A 19 -0.41 4.90 15.51
CA ASP A 19 0.25 3.62 15.78
C ASP A 19 1.10 3.64 17.09
N ILE A 20 1.36 4.82 17.69
CA ILE A 20 2.27 4.93 18.85
C ILE A 20 1.84 4.04 20.03
N PRO A 21 0.55 4.01 20.45
CA PRO A 21 0.13 3.15 21.57
C PRO A 21 0.42 1.67 21.31
N ASP A 22 0.13 1.19 20.11
CA ASP A 22 0.39 -0.19 19.68
C ASP A 22 1.89 -0.51 19.66
N ILE A 23 2.72 0.44 19.21
CA ILE A 23 4.18 0.28 19.21
C ILE A 23 4.71 0.17 20.65
N ILE A 24 4.24 1.02 21.56
CA ILE A 24 4.68 1.01 22.97
C ILE A 24 4.27 -0.31 23.64
N GLU A 25 3.04 -0.75 23.44
CA GLU A 25 2.55 -2.01 23.99
C GLU A 25 3.42 -3.18 23.53
N ARG A 26 3.71 -3.24 22.22
CA ARG A 26 4.52 -4.31 21.64
C ARG A 26 5.98 -4.27 22.06
N PHE A 27 6.56 -3.07 22.16
CA PHE A 27 7.94 -2.94 22.62
C PHE A 27 8.11 -3.47 24.06
N ASN A 28 7.09 -3.32 24.90
CA ASN A 28 7.09 -3.90 26.24
C ASN A 28 6.80 -5.41 26.28
N ASN A 29 6.33 -6.00 25.17
CA ASN A 29 6.00 -7.43 25.06
C ASN A 29 6.77 -8.09 23.89
N LEU A 30 8.10 -8.10 23.99
CA LEU A 30 8.99 -8.62 22.94
C LEU A 30 8.79 -10.12 22.66
N GLU A 31 8.32 -10.89 23.63
CA GLU A 31 8.02 -12.31 23.45
C GLU A 31 6.96 -12.55 22.37
N GLY A 32 5.94 -11.68 22.29
CA GLY A 32 4.90 -11.75 21.27
C GLY A 32 5.35 -11.34 19.86
N GLU A 33 6.55 -10.78 19.72
CA GLU A 33 7.08 -10.26 18.45
C GLU A 33 8.04 -11.27 17.77
N LYS A 34 8.48 -12.32 18.48
CA LYS A 34 9.50 -13.29 18.00
C LYS A 34 9.12 -13.98 16.70
N ASP A 35 7.86 -14.36 16.54
CA ASP A 35 7.37 -15.13 15.39
C ASP A 35 6.83 -14.23 14.25
N ARG A 36 7.02 -12.92 14.36
CA ARG A 36 6.42 -11.99 13.43
C ARG A 36 7.16 -11.98 12.11
N LYS A 37 6.39 -12.17 11.04
CA LYS A 37 6.90 -12.22 9.67
C LYS A 37 7.43 -10.85 9.22
N ARG A 38 8.47 -10.87 8.38
CA ARG A 38 9.09 -9.70 7.75
C ARG A 38 8.17 -8.89 6.82
N THR A 39 6.96 -9.38 6.59
CA THR A 39 5.91 -8.66 5.84
C THR A 39 5.11 -7.68 6.71
N LYS A 40 5.27 -7.72 8.04
CA LYS A 40 4.49 -6.90 8.98
C LYS A 40 5.17 -5.56 9.28
N LYS A 41 4.48 -4.69 10.04
CA LYS A 41 4.95 -3.34 10.43
C LYS A 41 6.21 -3.34 11.30
N SER A 42 6.47 -4.43 12.02
CA SER A 42 7.69 -4.65 12.81
C SER A 42 8.02 -6.15 12.79
N PHE A 43 9.30 -6.47 12.96
CA PHE A 43 9.84 -7.83 12.97
C PHE A 43 11.29 -7.78 13.50
N PHE A 44 11.82 -8.94 13.92
CA PHE A 44 13.22 -9.04 14.32
C PHE A 44 14.15 -9.36 13.14
N VAL A 45 15.35 -8.76 13.19
CA VAL A 45 16.43 -9.02 12.24
C VAL A 45 17.66 -9.48 13.04
N PRO A 46 18.29 -10.61 12.66
CA PRO A 46 19.54 -11.05 13.29
C PRO A 46 20.66 -10.02 13.13
N LYS A 47 21.48 -9.85 14.18
CA LYS A 47 22.65 -8.95 14.15
C LYS A 47 23.63 -9.27 13.02
N ALA A 48 23.82 -10.56 12.72
CA ALA A 48 24.73 -11.00 11.65
C ALA A 48 24.31 -10.43 10.29
N GLU A 49 23.01 -10.48 9.97
CA GLU A 49 22.46 -9.94 8.73
C GLU A 49 22.59 -8.42 8.65
N ILE A 50 22.42 -7.71 9.78
CA ILE A 50 22.66 -6.26 9.84
C ILE A 50 24.13 -5.94 9.55
N ALA A 51 25.06 -6.72 10.12
CA ALA A 51 26.49 -6.54 9.90
C ALA A 51 26.89 -6.82 8.44
N GLU A 52 26.32 -7.84 7.81
CA GLU A 52 26.50 -8.15 6.38
C GLU A 52 25.98 -7.03 5.48
N ASN A 53 24.89 -6.37 5.88
CA ASN A 53 24.33 -5.21 5.18
C ASN A 53 24.97 -3.88 5.61
N HIS A 54 26.20 -3.90 6.13
CA HIS A 54 26.97 -2.71 6.51
C HIS A 54 26.25 -1.78 7.50
N TYR A 55 25.44 -2.35 8.40
CA TYR A 55 24.62 -1.61 9.37
C TYR A 55 23.61 -0.65 8.74
N ASP A 56 23.18 -0.90 7.50
CA ASP A 56 22.02 -0.23 6.93
C ASP A 56 20.78 -0.63 7.76
N LEU A 57 20.12 0.34 8.39
CA LEU A 57 18.93 0.12 9.21
C LEU A 57 17.63 0.45 8.45
N SER A 58 17.72 0.63 7.13
CA SER A 58 16.57 0.88 6.28
C SER A 58 15.61 -0.31 6.34
N ILE A 59 14.37 -0.09 6.78
CA ILE A 59 13.34 -1.14 6.91
C ILE A 59 13.14 -1.91 5.60
N ASN A 60 13.21 -1.22 4.45
CA ASN A 60 13.04 -1.80 3.12
C ASN A 60 14.11 -2.85 2.78
N ARG A 61 15.28 -2.79 3.41
CA ARG A 61 16.36 -3.75 3.18
C ARG A 61 16.02 -5.14 3.71
N TYR A 62 15.21 -5.20 4.76
CA TYR A 62 14.88 -6.44 5.48
C TYR A 62 13.41 -6.84 5.36
N LYS A 63 12.55 -5.95 4.87
CA LYS A 63 11.12 -6.18 4.72
C LYS A 63 10.86 -7.06 3.50
N GLU A 64 10.17 -8.17 3.71
CA GLU A 64 9.67 -8.99 2.62
C GLU A 64 8.44 -8.31 2.00
N ILE A 65 8.59 -7.85 0.76
CA ILE A 65 7.47 -7.37 -0.04
C ILE A 65 6.90 -8.58 -0.76
N LYS A 66 5.70 -8.99 -0.38
CA LYS A 66 4.93 -9.94 -1.20
C LYS A 66 4.48 -9.18 -2.44
N TYR A 67 5.09 -9.47 -3.57
CA TYR A 67 4.52 -9.11 -4.86
C TYR A 67 3.35 -10.05 -5.09
N GLU A 68 2.13 -9.53 -4.96
CA GLU A 68 0.97 -10.18 -5.55
C GLU A 68 1.07 -9.99 -7.05
N GLU A 69 1.05 -11.09 -7.79
CA GLU A 69 1.02 -11.07 -9.24
C GLU A 69 -0.29 -10.41 -9.64
N ILE A 70 -0.21 -9.18 -10.16
CA ILE A 70 -1.38 -8.47 -10.66
C ILE A 70 -1.77 -9.18 -11.94
N GLU A 71 -2.82 -9.98 -11.88
CA GLU A 71 -3.41 -10.59 -13.05
C GLU A 71 -4.12 -9.50 -13.84
N TYR A 72 -3.51 -9.08 -14.95
CA TYR A 72 -4.12 -8.13 -15.87
C TYR A 72 -5.08 -8.89 -16.78
N GLU A 73 -6.22 -8.26 -17.06
CA GLU A 73 -7.11 -8.74 -18.11
C GLU A 73 -6.37 -8.76 -19.46
N LYS A 74 -6.78 -9.70 -20.31
CA LYS A 74 -6.19 -9.79 -21.65
C LYS A 74 -6.47 -8.49 -22.40
N PRO A 75 -5.52 -8.01 -23.23
CA PRO A 75 -5.72 -6.82 -24.06
C PRO A 75 -6.99 -6.87 -24.91
N GLU A 76 -7.43 -8.07 -25.31
CA GLU A 76 -8.67 -8.30 -26.06
C GLU A 76 -9.93 -7.85 -25.30
N VAL A 77 -10.00 -8.10 -23.99
CA VAL A 77 -11.14 -7.70 -23.15
C VAL A 77 -11.20 -6.18 -23.03
N ILE A 78 -10.06 -5.55 -22.76
CA ILE A 78 -9.94 -4.08 -22.68
C ILE A 78 -10.33 -3.44 -24.01
N LEU A 79 -9.93 -4.05 -25.14
CA LEU A 79 -10.28 -3.56 -26.48
C LEU A 79 -11.79 -3.66 -26.77
N ASP A 80 -12.44 -4.72 -26.30
CA ASP A 80 -13.88 -4.88 -26.47
C ASP A 80 -14.65 -3.88 -25.60
N GLU A 81 -14.22 -3.64 -24.36
CA GLU A 81 -14.80 -2.58 -23.51
C GLU A 81 -14.67 -1.18 -24.13
N ILE A 82 -13.54 -0.88 -24.76
CA ILE A 82 -13.33 0.40 -25.47
C ILE A 82 -14.33 0.56 -26.62
N LYS A 83 -14.57 -0.50 -27.40
CA LYS A 83 -15.53 -0.45 -28.51
C LYS A 83 -16.97 -0.27 -28.02
N ASP A 84 -17.33 -0.96 -26.95
CA ASP A 84 -18.67 -0.82 -26.35
C ASP A 84 -18.89 0.62 -25.87
N LEU A 85 -17.89 1.23 -25.23
CA LEU A 85 -17.94 2.64 -24.83
C LEU A 85 -18.03 3.59 -26.03
N GLU A 86 -17.31 3.34 -27.12
CA GLU A 86 -17.43 4.13 -28.35
C GLU A 86 -18.85 4.06 -28.93
N GLU A 87 -19.47 2.88 -28.97
CA GLU A 87 -20.85 2.74 -29.44
C GLU A 87 -21.85 3.50 -28.56
N GLU A 88 -21.66 3.50 -27.24
CA GLU A 88 -22.52 4.27 -26.33
C GLU A 88 -22.39 5.79 -26.57
N ILE A 89 -21.15 6.26 -26.79
CA ILE A 89 -20.87 7.66 -27.11
C ILE A 89 -21.55 8.05 -28.42
N ASP A 90 -21.42 7.23 -29.47
CA ASP A 90 -22.04 7.50 -30.78
C ASP A 90 -23.56 7.55 -30.68
N LYS A 91 -24.18 6.59 -29.97
CA LYS A 91 -25.63 6.60 -29.72
C LYS A 91 -26.07 7.85 -28.95
N ALA A 92 -25.29 8.28 -27.96
CA ALA A 92 -25.57 9.48 -27.20
C ALA A 92 -25.45 10.75 -28.06
N LEU A 93 -24.46 10.82 -28.95
CA LEU A 93 -24.27 11.91 -29.90
C LEU A 93 -25.44 12.00 -30.89
N GLU A 94 -25.84 10.89 -31.52
CA GLU A 94 -27.00 10.87 -32.42
C GLU A 94 -28.27 11.35 -31.72
N LYS A 95 -28.47 10.93 -30.46
CA LYS A 95 -29.63 11.36 -29.68
C LYS A 95 -29.60 12.87 -29.45
N LEU A 96 -28.42 13.44 -29.21
CA LEU A 96 -28.23 14.88 -29.02
C LEU A 96 -28.46 15.65 -30.31
N GLU A 97 -27.97 15.14 -31.45
CA GLU A 97 -28.22 15.73 -32.78
C GLU A 97 -29.70 15.78 -33.14
N ARG A 98 -30.48 14.73 -32.80
CA ARG A 98 -31.94 14.70 -33.05
C ARG A 98 -32.75 15.68 -32.19
N MET A 99 -32.14 16.29 -31.16
CA MET A 99 -32.78 17.30 -30.31
C MET A 99 -32.55 18.75 -30.79
N ILE A 100 -31.74 18.93 -31.84
CA ILE A 100 -31.48 20.21 -32.53
C ILE A 100 -32.32 20.27 -33.81
#